data_AF-A0A1N7FJA1-F1
#
_entry.id   AF-A0A1N7FJA1-F1
#
_cell.length_a   1.000
_cell.length_b   1.000
_cell.length_c   1.000
_cell.angle_alpha   90.00
_cell.angle_beta   90.00
_cell.angle_gamma   90.00
#
_symmetry.space_group_name_H-M   'P 1'
#
loop_
_entity.id
_entity.type
_entity.pdbx_description
1 polymer ?
#
loop_
_entity_poly.entity_id
_entity_poly.type
_entity_poly.pdbx_seq_one_letter_code
_entity_poly.pdbx_strand_id
1 'polypeptide(L)'
;MGWVFTDEMRFYLHEHETLLNGMIRTQHKQVRYECQEGYCGSCRMTVVAHTGEVKYIKKPIATLADNEVLACCCTFTGTTQVSYHAADEQQLPLFDSPNPPKSTT
;
A
#
# COMPACT_ATOMS: atom_id res chain seq x y z
N MET A 1 3.20 -13.37 12.57
CA MET A 1 2.71 -14.71 12.20
C MET A 1 1.20 -14.71 12.28
N GLY A 2 0.53 -14.93 11.15
CA GLY A 2 -0.93 -14.98 11.12
C GLY A 2 -1.54 -14.88 9.73
N TRP A 3 -2.87 -14.99 9.67
CA TRP A 3 -3.61 -14.89 8.42
C TRP A 3 -3.86 -13.45 8.04
N VAL A 4 -3.57 -13.10 6.80
CA VAL A 4 -3.91 -11.82 6.21
C VAL A 4 -4.97 -12.05 5.14
N PHE A 5 -6.03 -11.26 5.19
CA PHE A 5 -7.08 -11.17 4.18
C PHE A 5 -6.90 -9.84 3.44
N THR A 6 -6.81 -9.90 2.12
CA THR A 6 -6.77 -8.73 1.23
C THR A 6 -8.02 -8.71 0.35
N ASP A 7 -8.17 -7.68 -0.49
CA ASP A 7 -9.25 -7.65 -1.49
C ASP A 7 -9.09 -8.72 -2.58
N GLU A 8 -7.88 -9.28 -2.76
CA GLU A 8 -7.60 -10.32 -3.77
C GLU A 8 -7.68 -11.73 -3.20
N MET A 9 -7.01 -11.99 -2.07
CA MET A 9 -6.89 -13.33 -1.51
C MET A 9 -6.57 -13.32 -0.02
N ARG A 10 -6.44 -14.52 0.55
CA ARG A 10 -5.87 -14.71 1.89
C ARG A 10 -4.53 -15.43 1.80
N PHE A 11 -3.61 -15.06 2.66
CA PHE A 11 -2.32 -15.73 2.76
C PHE A 11 -1.80 -15.74 4.20
N TYR A 12 -0.86 -16.65 4.46
CA TYR A 12 -0.17 -16.70 5.73
C TYR A 12 1.07 -15.80 5.68
N LEU A 13 1.17 -14.87 6.63
CA LEU A 13 2.31 -13.97 6.79
C LEU A 13 3.34 -14.59 7.73
N HIS A 14 4.53 -14.86 7.20
CA HIS A 14 5.61 -15.52 7.94
C HIS A 14 6.29 -14.59 8.95
N GLU A 15 7.11 -15.19 9.80
CA GLU A 15 7.92 -14.45 10.76
C GLU A 15 9.00 -13.66 10.02
N HIS A 16 9.28 -12.44 10.49
CA HIS A 16 10.20 -11.50 9.86
C HIS A 16 9.84 -11.09 8.42
N GLU A 17 8.61 -11.40 7.97
CA GLU A 17 8.09 -10.99 6.68
C GLU A 17 7.27 -9.68 6.82
N THR A 18 7.58 -8.69 5.99
CA THR A 18 6.73 -7.49 5.85
C THR A 18 5.44 -7.87 5.14
N LEU A 19 4.37 -7.10 5.38
CA LEU A 19 3.12 -7.31 4.66
C LEU A 19 3.33 -7.26 3.12
N LEU A 20 4.17 -6.34 2.64
CA LEU A 20 4.52 -6.22 1.23
C LEU A 20 5.22 -7.48 0.69
N ASN A 21 6.21 -8.01 1.40
CA ASN A 21 6.94 -9.20 0.98
C ASN A 21 6.00 -10.41 0.89
N GLY A 22 5.08 -10.55 1.85
CA GLY A 22 4.04 -11.57 1.81
C GLY A 22 3.12 -11.43 0.59
N MET A 23 2.72 -10.21 0.25
CA MET A 23 1.90 -9.94 -0.94
C MET A 23 2.65 -10.23 -2.25
N ILE A 24 3.93 -9.87 -2.36
CA ILE A 24 4.77 -10.16 -3.52
C ILE A 24 4.97 -11.67 -3.68
N ARG A 25 5.31 -12.38 -2.60
CA ARG A 25 5.50 -13.84 -2.59
C ARG A 25 4.25 -14.60 -3.05
N THR A 26 3.08 -14.08 -2.68
CA THR A 26 1.77 -14.65 -3.03
C THR A 26 1.19 -14.08 -4.32
N GLN A 27 1.95 -13.26 -5.04
CA GLN A 27 1.61 -12.74 -6.38
C GLN A 27 0.34 -11.90 -6.43
N HIS A 28 0.12 -11.03 -5.43
CA HIS A 28 -0.94 -10.01 -5.49
C HIS A 28 -0.70 -9.08 -6.68
N LYS A 29 -1.72 -8.86 -7.50
CA LYS A 29 -1.60 -8.11 -8.77
C LYS A 29 -1.85 -6.63 -8.59
N GLN A 30 -2.64 -6.23 -7.58
CA GLN A 30 -3.07 -4.85 -7.38
C GLN A 30 -2.20 -4.10 -6.37
N VAL A 31 -1.34 -4.81 -5.62
CA VAL A 31 -0.41 -4.17 -4.70
C VAL A 31 0.54 -3.23 -5.44
N ARG A 32 0.50 -1.95 -5.11
CA ARG A 32 1.42 -0.94 -5.62
C ARG A 32 2.57 -0.77 -4.63
N TYR A 33 3.79 -0.63 -5.13
CA TYR A 33 4.97 -0.37 -4.31
C TYR A 33 6.07 0.22 -5.18
N GLU A 34 6.83 1.16 -4.62
CA GLU A 34 7.96 1.78 -5.34
C GLU A 34 9.21 1.77 -4.46
N CYS A 35 9.21 2.58 -3.39
CA CYS A 35 10.43 2.77 -2.61
C CYS A 35 10.82 1.59 -1.71
N GLN A 36 9.86 0.79 -1.24
CA GLN A 36 10.02 -0.25 -0.20
C GLN A 36 10.65 0.23 1.12
N GLU A 37 10.85 1.54 1.29
CA GLU A 37 11.62 2.15 2.38
C GLU A 37 10.75 3.03 3.30
N GLY A 38 9.44 3.11 3.04
CA GLY A 38 8.48 3.79 3.92
C GLY A 38 8.30 5.30 3.72
N TYR A 39 8.71 5.85 2.57
CA TYR A 39 8.60 7.31 2.31
C TYR A 39 7.67 7.68 1.13
N CYS A 40 7.44 6.81 0.15
CA CYS A 40 6.64 7.16 -1.04
C CYS A 40 5.11 7.01 -0.89
N GLY A 41 4.65 6.21 0.07
CA GLY A 41 3.22 5.95 0.26
C GLY A 41 2.55 5.03 -0.78
N SER A 42 3.23 4.56 -1.82
CA SER A 42 2.61 3.72 -2.88
C SER A 42 2.02 2.40 -2.37
N CYS A 43 2.56 1.85 -1.28
CA CYS A 43 2.09 0.62 -0.66
C CYS A 43 1.16 0.85 0.54
N ARG A 44 0.47 2.01 0.56
CA ARG A 44 -0.51 2.34 1.59
C ARG A 44 -1.68 1.38 1.53
N MET A 45 -2.09 0.89 2.70
CA MET A 45 -3.23 0.01 2.88
C MET A 45 -4.06 0.48 4.06
N THR A 46 -5.35 0.19 4.00
CA THR A 46 -6.29 0.45 5.09
C THR A 46 -6.48 -0.83 5.89
N VAL A 47 -6.26 -0.79 7.19
CA VAL A 47 -6.56 -1.88 8.12
C VAL A 47 -8.06 -1.87 8.42
N VAL A 48 -8.76 -2.91 7.98
CA VAL A 48 -10.22 -3.06 8.14
C VAL A 48 -10.55 -3.71 9.48
N ALA A 49 -9.80 -4.74 9.86
CA ALA A 49 -9.97 -5.44 11.11
C ALA A 49 -8.68 -6.15 11.51
N HIS A 50 -8.40 -6.28 12.82
CA HIS A 50 -7.30 -7.08 13.33
C HIS A 50 -7.62 -7.66 14.70
N THR A 51 -7.10 -8.86 14.98
CA THR A 51 -7.23 -9.54 16.29
C THR A 51 -5.93 -9.51 17.10
N GLY A 52 -4.81 -9.16 16.47
CA GLY A 52 -3.50 -9.00 17.12
C GLY A 52 -2.94 -7.60 16.93
N GLU A 53 -1.62 -7.49 16.83
CA GLU A 53 -0.91 -6.21 16.80
C GLU A 53 -0.36 -5.91 15.40
N VAL A 54 -0.38 -4.62 15.05
CA VAL A 54 0.38 -4.07 13.93
C VAL A 54 1.76 -3.68 14.45
N LYS A 55 2.81 -4.31 13.93
CA LYS A 55 4.20 -4.02 14.33
C LYS A 55 4.94 -3.34 13.19
N TYR A 56 5.48 -2.16 13.46
CA TYR A 56 6.32 -1.44 12.52
C TYR A 56 7.78 -1.88 12.67
N ILE A 57 8.33 -2.46 11.60
CA ILE A 57 9.76 -2.82 11.51
C ILE A 57 10.59 -1.55 11.29
N LYS A 58 10.03 -0.60 10.53
CA LYS A 58 10.57 0.73 10.33
C LYS A 58 9.45 1.75 10.52
N LYS A 59 9.73 2.85 11.22
CA LYS A 59 8.75 3.93 11.34
C LYS A 59 8.56 4.60 9.98
N PRO A 60 7.31 4.65 9.45
CA PRO A 60 7.04 5.36 8.21
C PRO A 60 7.29 6.86 8.41
N ILE A 61 7.80 7.51 7.37
CA ILE A 61 8.02 8.98 7.37
C ILE A 61 6.73 9.70 6.93
N ALA A 62 5.90 9.01 6.15
CA ALA A 62 4.62 9.52 5.69
C ALA A 62 3.61 9.61 6.83
N THR A 63 2.79 10.66 6.82
CA THR A 63 1.59 10.74 7.68
C THR A 63 0.60 9.66 7.26
N LEU A 64 0.16 8.86 8.23
CA LEU A 64 -0.84 7.80 8.09
C LEU A 64 -2.03 8.14 8.99
N ALA A 65 -3.25 7.82 8.56
CA ALA A 65 -4.39 7.79 9.47
C ALA A 65 -4.27 6.60 10.46
N ASP A 66 -5.06 6.62 11.53
CA ASP A 66 -4.99 5.59 12.59
C ASP A 66 -5.26 4.17 12.06
N ASN A 67 -6.04 4.05 10.99
CA ASN A 67 -6.36 2.79 10.32
C ASN A 67 -5.54 2.56 9.05
N GLU A 68 -4.41 3.26 8.85
CA GLU A 68 -3.56 3.09 7.68
C GLU A 68 -2.18 2.56 8.04
N VAL A 69 -1.62 1.78 7.12
CA VAL A 69 -0.28 1.22 7.21
C VAL A 69 0.43 1.35 5.87
N LEU A 70 1.77 1.39 5.89
CA LEU A 70 2.57 1.09 4.71
C LEU A 70 2.97 -0.38 4.75
N ALA A 71 2.57 -1.16 3.74
CA ALA A 71 2.83 -2.60 3.72
C ALA A 71 4.33 -2.95 3.76
N CYS A 72 5.20 -2.06 3.25
CA CYS A 72 6.65 -2.25 3.32
C CYS A 72 7.25 -2.06 4.72
N CYS A 73 6.52 -1.42 5.64
CA CYS A 73 7.03 -1.05 6.97
C CYS A 73 6.47 -1.88 8.11
N CYS A 74 5.45 -2.70 7.88
CA CYS A 74 4.75 -3.40 8.94
C CYS A 74 4.71 -4.92 8.78
N THR A 75 4.51 -5.59 9.91
CA THR A 75 4.16 -7.00 10.01
C THR A 75 2.99 -7.15 11.00
N PHE A 76 2.31 -8.29 10.99
CA PHE A 76 1.12 -8.53 11.81
C PHE A 76 1.26 -9.78 12.68
N THR A 77 0.61 -9.72 13.84
CA THR A 77 0.29 -10.91 14.65
C THR A 77 -1.22 -11.18 14.60
N GLY A 78 -1.60 -12.46 14.64
CA GLY A 78 -3.01 -12.86 14.58
C GLY A 78 -3.63 -12.66 13.19
N THR A 79 -4.95 -12.65 13.14
CA THR A 79 -5.70 -12.48 11.89
C THR A 79 -5.94 -11.00 11.62
N THR A 80 -5.64 -10.56 10.40
CA THR A 80 -5.80 -9.16 9.94
C THR A 80 -6.49 -9.13 8.57
N GLN A 81 -7.38 -8.16 8.38
CA GLN A 81 -7.92 -7.80 7.07
C GLN A 81 -7.41 -6.40 6.69
N VAL A 82 -6.87 -6.29 5.48
CA VAL A 82 -6.43 -5.02 4.89
C VAL A 82 -7.07 -4.84 3.53
N SER A 83 -7.26 -3.59 3.12
CA SER A 83 -7.72 -3.24 1.77
C SER A 83 -6.75 -2.28 1.11
N TYR A 84 -6.66 -2.33 -0.23
CA TYR A 84 -5.90 -1.37 -1.01
C TYR A 84 -6.41 0.04 -0.72
N HIS A 85 -5.48 0.97 -0.47
CA HIS A 85 -5.86 2.37 -0.45
C HIS A 85 -6.22 2.79 -1.88
N ALA A 86 -7.38 3.41 -2.07
CA ALA A 86 -7.74 4.00 -3.35
C ALA A 86 -6.65 5.00 -3.73
N ALA A 87 -5.83 4.67 -4.72
CA ALA A 87 -4.96 5.66 -5.31
C ALA A 87 -5.91 6.64 -5.98
N ASP A 88 -5.97 7.85 -5.44
CA ASP A 88 -6.88 8.90 -5.90
C ASP A 88 -6.84 8.98 -7.44
N GLU A 89 -7.88 8.46 -8.09
CA GLU A 89 -8.06 8.52 -9.54
C GLU A 89 -8.30 9.98 -10.00
N GLN A 90 -8.27 10.95 -9.08
CA GLN A 90 -8.43 12.37 -9.36
C GLN A 90 -7.16 13.12 -9.73
N GLN A 91 -6.02 12.45 -9.98
CA GLN A 91 -5.03 13.07 -10.86
C GLN A 91 -5.57 13.01 -12.30
N LEU A 92 -6.54 13.90 -12.59
CA LEU A 92 -6.76 14.40 -13.94
C LEU A 92 -5.38 14.69 -14.55
N PRO A 93 -5.13 14.30 -15.80
CA PRO A 93 -3.87 14.62 -16.45
C PRO A 93 -3.68 16.14 -16.38
N LEU A 94 -2.74 16.60 -15.55
CA LEU A 94 -2.37 18.02 -15.40
C LEU A 94 -1.73 18.60 -16.68
N PHE A 95 -1.75 17.86 -17.79
CA PHE A 95 -1.16 18.22 -19.07
C PHE A 95 -2.08 17.88 -20.24
N ASP A 96 -3.26 18.48 -20.30
CA ASP A 96 -3.89 18.84 -21.57
C ASP A 96 -4.06 20.36 -21.59
N SER A 97 -2.95 21.09 -21.60
CA SER A 97 -2.97 22.46 -22.13
C SER A 97 -3.01 22.35 -23.65
N PRO A 98 -4.08 22.80 -24.35
CA PRO A 98 -4.02 22.92 -25.79
C PRO A 98 -2.92 23.91 -26.13
N ASN A 99 -1.86 23.41 -26.78
CA ASN A 99 -0.77 24.20 -27.31
C ASN A 99 -1.37 25.31 -28.20
N PRO A 100 -1.09 26.61 -27.97
CA PRO A 100 -1.63 27.66 -28.82
C PRO A 100 -1.19 27.44 -30.28
N PRO A 101 -2.06 27.72 -31.27
CA PRO A 101 -1.71 27.55 -32.67
C PRO A 101 -0.47 28.40 -33.00
N LYS A 102 0.58 27.74 -33.47
CA LYS A 102 1.77 28.42 -33.98
C LYS A 102 1.35 29.34 -35.14
N SER A 103 1.53 30.64 -34.94
CA SER A 103 1.38 31.68 -35.96
C SER A 103 2.11 31.27 -37.24
N THR A 104 1.35 31.02 -38.30
CA THR A 104 1.90 30.87 -39.65
C THR A 104 2.05 32.28 -40.23
N THR A 105 3.28 32.69 -40.50
CA THR A 105 3.61 33.79 -41.42
C THR A 105 4.39 33.18 -42.56
#